data_AF-A0AA37QIQ8-F1
#
_entry.id   AF-A0AA37QIQ8-F1
#
_cell.length_a   1.000
_cell.length_b   1.000
_cell.length_c   1.000
_cell.angle_alpha   90.00
_cell.angle_beta   90.00
_cell.angle_gamma   90.00
#
_symmetry.space_group_name_H-M   'P 1'
#
loop_
_entity.id
_entity.type
_entity.pdbx_description
1 polymer ?
#
loop_
_entity_poly.entity_id
_entity_poly.type
_entity_poly.pdbx_seq_one_letter_code
_entity_poly.pdbx_strand_id
1 'polypeptide(L)'
;MTDESILQQTAARGLRAKSLLDDELLAGAFDALEASYSSAWRQTLIDDVAGREKLFLAINIVGKVRDHLGAILANGKLAQAELKELAQTAERRKRFGVL
;
A
#
# COMPACT_ATOMS: atom_id res chain seq x y z
N MET A 1 -2.54 -15.47 -21.99
CA MET A 1 -1.28 -14.69 -22.00
C MET A 1 -1.45 -13.29 -21.41
N THR A 2 -2.66 -12.73 -21.39
CA THR A 2 -2.96 -11.43 -20.74
C THR A 2 -2.90 -11.50 -19.21
N ASP A 3 -3.39 -12.59 -18.60
CA ASP A 3 -3.50 -12.70 -17.14
C ASP A 3 -2.14 -12.76 -16.43
N GLU A 4 -1.18 -13.53 -16.97
CA GLU A 4 0.17 -13.59 -16.41
C GLU A 4 0.90 -12.25 -16.48
N SER A 5 0.71 -11.48 -17.57
CA SER A 5 1.26 -10.12 -17.70
C SER A 5 0.65 -9.16 -16.66
N ILE A 6 -0.66 -9.26 -16.39
CA ILE A 6 -1.33 -8.48 -15.34
C ILE A 6 -0.78 -8.83 -13.96
N LEU A 7 -0.57 -10.13 -13.67
CA LEU A 7 0.03 -10.59 -12.42
C LEU A 7 1.46 -10.07 -12.26
N GLN A 8 2.28 -10.11 -13.32
CA GLN A 8 3.64 -9.56 -13.30
C GLN A 8 3.65 -8.06 -13.02
N GLN A 9 2.77 -7.29 -13.67
CA GLN A 9 2.63 -5.85 -13.41
C GLN A 9 2.18 -5.57 -11.98
N THR A 10 1.22 -6.34 -11.46
CA THR A 10 0.70 -6.20 -10.08
C THR A 10 1.78 -6.52 -9.05
N ALA A 11 2.54 -7.60 -9.26
CA ALA A 11 3.69 -7.97 -8.45
C ALA A 11 4.77 -6.87 -8.45
N ALA A 12 5.09 -6.31 -9.62
CA ALA A 12 6.05 -5.21 -9.75
C ALA A 12 5.57 -3.94 -9.02
N ARG A 13 4.30 -3.58 -9.14
CA ARG A 13 3.70 -2.46 -8.40
C ARG A 13 3.76 -2.68 -6.89
N GLY A 14 3.51 -3.90 -6.41
CA GLY A 14 3.64 -4.24 -5.00
C GLY A 14 5.06 -4.07 -4.47
N LEU A 15 6.09 -4.46 -5.24
CA LEU A 15 7.48 -4.22 -4.87
C LEU A 15 7.80 -2.73 -4.75
N ARG A 16 7.31 -1.91 -5.69
CA ARG A 16 7.49 -0.45 -5.62
C ARG A 16 6.77 0.14 -4.40
N ALA A 17 5.55 -0.32 -4.11
CA ALA A 17 4.82 0.10 -2.92
C ALA A 17 5.55 -0.30 -1.63
N LYS A 18 6.17 -1.48 -1.59
CA LYS A 18 7.06 -1.87 -0.49
C LYS A 18 8.21 -0.89 -0.33
N SER A 19 8.95 -0.61 -1.41
CA SER A 19 10.07 0.32 -1.37
C SER A 19 9.67 1.72 -0.87
N LEU A 20 8.48 2.21 -1.24
CA LEU A 20 7.95 3.47 -0.75
C LEU A 20 7.59 3.41 0.74
N LEU A 21 6.96 2.32 1.21
CA LEU A 21 6.59 2.16 2.61
C LEU A 21 7.79 1.94 3.53
N ASP A 22 8.86 1.35 3.02
CA ASP A 22 10.12 1.12 3.74
C ASP A 22 11.08 2.32 3.63
N ASP A 23 10.76 3.33 2.80
CA ASP A 23 11.58 4.54 2.64
C ASP A 23 11.45 5.44 3.87
N GLU A 24 12.58 5.73 4.51
CA GLU A 24 12.62 6.48 5.77
C GLU A 24 12.09 7.92 5.64
N LEU A 25 12.29 8.57 4.49
CA LEU A 25 11.82 9.94 4.27
C LEU A 25 10.31 9.97 4.10
N LEU A 26 9.75 9.02 3.34
CA LEU A 26 8.31 8.94 3.15
C LEU A 26 7.59 8.46 4.43
N ALA A 27 8.14 7.47 5.13
CA ALA A 27 7.63 7.04 6.43
C ALA A 27 7.65 8.20 7.44
N GLY A 28 8.79 8.91 7.53
CA GLY A 28 8.92 10.09 8.37
C GLY A 28 7.95 11.22 8.01
N ALA A 29 7.65 11.40 6.72
CA ALA A 29 6.67 12.39 6.27
C ALA A 29 5.25 12.06 6.74
N PHE A 30 4.82 10.79 6.66
CA PHE A 30 3.52 10.37 7.19
C PHE A 30 3.42 10.66 8.70
N ASP A 31 4.43 10.21 9.46
CA ASP A 31 4.44 10.34 10.92
C ASP A 31 4.49 11.82 11.34
N ALA A 32 5.30 12.64 10.66
CA ALA A 32 5.41 14.07 10.96
C ALA A 32 4.12 14.84 10.65
N LEU A 33 3.46 14.56 9.52
CA LEU A 33 2.21 15.21 9.14
C LEU A 33 1.07 14.82 10.08
N GLU A 34 0.94 13.53 10.41
CA GLU A 34 -0.06 13.04 11.34
C GLU A 34 0.11 13.67 12.74
N ALA A 35 1.35 13.71 13.25
CA ALA A 35 1.67 14.34 14.52
C ALA A 35 1.36 15.84 14.53
N SER A 36 1.74 16.56 13.47
CA SER A 36 1.48 18.00 13.31
C SER A 36 -0.01 18.31 13.32
N TYR A 37 -0.79 17.64 12.47
CA TYR A 37 -2.24 17.87 12.40
C TYR A 37 -2.96 17.46 13.69
N SER A 38 -2.54 16.36 14.31
CA SER A 38 -3.10 15.93 15.60
C SER A 38 -2.80 16.92 16.72
N SER A 39 -1.61 17.52 16.73
CA SER A 39 -1.24 18.56 17.69
C SER A 39 -2.10 19.82 17.48
N ALA A 40 -2.23 20.28 16.23
CA ALA A 40 -3.08 21.42 15.90
C ALA A 40 -4.56 21.16 16.24
N TRP A 41 -5.07 19.96 15.98
CA TRP A 41 -6.46 19.59 16.28
C TRP A 41 -6.76 19.70 17.79
N ARG A 42 -5.83 19.27 18.64
CA ARG A 42 -5.93 19.37 20.11
C ARG A 42 -5.87 20.81 20.63
N GLN A 43 -5.36 21.74 19.83
CA GLN A 43 -5.25 23.16 20.19
C GLN A 43 -6.43 23.99 19.68
N THR A 44 -7.40 23.36 18.99
CA THR A 44 -8.60 24.07 18.51
C THR A 44 -9.44 24.61 19.68
N LEU A 45 -9.99 25.81 19.49
CA LEU A 45 -10.90 26.42 20.46
C LEU A 45 -12.28 25.77 20.39
N ILE A 46 -13.09 25.97 21.42
CA ILE A 46 -14.44 25.39 21.52
C ILE A 46 -15.35 25.84 20.37
N ASP A 47 -15.21 27.09 19.94
CA ASP A 47 -15.98 27.74 18.88
C ASP A 47 -15.40 27.50 17.47
N ASP A 48 -14.15 27.03 17.35
CA ASP A 48 -13.54 26.67 16.07
C ASP A 48 -13.93 25.25 15.61
N VAL A 49 -15.23 25.07 15.33
CA VAL A 49 -15.76 23.81 14.81
C VAL A 49 -15.20 23.50 13.42
N ALA A 50 -15.19 24.50 12.53
CA ALA A 50 -14.78 24.31 11.14
C ALA A 50 -13.28 23.98 11.00
N GLY A 51 -12.41 24.61 11.81
CA GLY A 51 -10.98 24.28 11.84
C GLY A 51 -10.75 22.86 12.35
N ARG A 52 -11.46 22.46 13.42
CA ARG A 52 -11.39 21.11 13.98
C ARG A 52 -11.82 20.03 12.98
N GLU A 53 -12.89 20.25 12.22
CA GLU A 53 -13.34 19.31 11.18
C GLU A 53 -12.32 19.18 10.04
N LYS A 54 -11.74 20.29 9.58
CA LYS A 54 -10.70 20.28 8.54
C LYS A 54 -9.45 19.52 8.97
N LEU A 55 -8.99 19.73 10.21
CA LEU A 55 -7.84 19.02 10.76
C LEU A 55 -8.12 17.53 10.94
N PHE A 56 -9.32 17.16 11.39
CA PHE A 56 -9.73 15.76 11.44
C PHE A 56 -9.68 15.10 10.05
N LEU A 57 -10.20 15.79 9.03
CA LEU A 57 -10.12 15.29 7.66
C LEU A 57 -8.67 15.14 7.18
N ALA A 58 -7.81 16.11 7.47
CA ALA A 58 -6.39 16.06 7.10
C ALA A 58 -5.66 14.85 7.71
N ILE A 59 -5.86 14.59 9.02
CA ILE A 59 -5.31 13.41 9.71
C ILE A 59 -5.74 12.12 8.99
N ASN A 60 -7.03 11.99 8.71
CA ASN A 60 -7.56 10.80 8.03
C ASN A 60 -7.06 10.64 6.60
N ILE A 61 -6.85 11.74 5.86
CA ILE A 61 -6.32 11.68 4.48
C ILE A 61 -4.89 11.16 4.48
N VAL A 62 -4.03 11.61 5.42
CA VAL A 62 -2.65 11.11 5.55
C VAL A 62 -2.66 9.59 5.76
N GLY A 63 -3.48 9.11 6.70
CA GLY A 63 -3.67 7.67 6.93
C GLY A 63 -4.14 6.91 5.69
N LYS A 64 -5.15 7.44 4.98
CA LYS A 64 -5.68 6.82 3.75
C LYS A 64 -4.65 6.68 2.64
N VAL A 65 -3.73 7.63 2.49
CA VAL A 65 -2.65 7.53 1.50
C VAL A 65 -1.70 6.39 1.86
N ARG A 66 -1.31 6.27 3.14
CA ARG A 66 -0.48 5.16 3.64
C ARG A 66 -1.18 3.81 3.46
N ASP A 67 -2.46 3.73 3.80
CA ASP A 67 -3.29 2.52 3.64
C ASP A 67 -3.40 2.10 2.17
N HIS A 68 -3.55 3.05 1.25
CA HIS A 68 -3.62 2.76 -0.18
C HIS A 68 -2.31 2.13 -0.69
N LEU A 69 -1.15 2.62 -0.25
CA LEU A 69 0.13 1.98 -0.54
C LEU A 69 0.21 0.57 0.07
N GLY A 70 -0.30 0.40 1.30
CA GLY A 70 -0.43 -0.91 1.95
C GLY A 70 -1.27 -1.91 1.16
N ALA A 71 -2.40 -1.46 0.61
CA ALA A 71 -3.26 -2.28 -0.25
C ALA A 71 -2.56 -2.70 -1.55
N ILE A 72 -1.83 -1.77 -2.21
CA ILE A 72 -1.04 -2.09 -3.41
C ILE A 72 0.04 -3.14 -3.09
N LEU A 73 0.72 -3.01 -1.95
CA LEU A 73 1.69 -3.99 -1.47
C LEU A 73 1.04 -5.37 -1.25
N ALA A 74 -0.08 -5.41 -0.53
CA ALA A 74 -0.80 -6.66 -0.27
C ALA A 74 -1.20 -7.37 -1.57
N ASN A 75 -1.78 -6.63 -2.51
CA ASN A 75 -2.17 -7.17 -3.82
C ASN A 75 -0.97 -7.69 -4.61
N GLY A 76 0.17 -6.99 -4.58
CA GLY A 76 1.38 -7.47 -5.24
C GLY A 76 1.98 -8.72 -4.60
N LYS A 77 1.88 -8.90 -3.27
CA LYS A 77 2.28 -10.15 -2.60
C LYS A 77 1.43 -11.33 -3.05
N LEU A 78 0.11 -11.13 -3.19
CA LEU A 78 -0.81 -12.15 -3.72
C LEU A 78 -0.43 -12.52 -5.16
N ALA A 79 -0.21 -11.52 -6.03
CA ALA A 79 0.20 -11.76 -7.41
C ALA A 79 1.55 -12.52 -7.52
N GLN A 80 2.51 -12.24 -6.64
CA GLN A 80 3.78 -13.00 -6.58
C GLN A 80 3.56 -14.45 -6.17
N ALA A 81 2.68 -14.71 -5.20
CA ALA A 81 2.35 -16.06 -4.78
C ALA A 81 1.70 -16.86 -5.92
N GLU A 82 0.78 -16.24 -6.67
CA GLU A 82 0.12 -16.85 -7.81
C GLU A 82 1.09 -17.16 -8.96
N LEU A 83 1.99 -16.21 -9.30
CA LEU A 83 3.04 -16.46 -10.30
C LEU A 83 3.95 -17.63 -9.91
N LYS A 84 4.29 -17.76 -8.63
CA LYS A 84 5.10 -18.87 -8.13
C LYS A 84 4.36 -20.20 -8.28
N GLU A 85 3.07 -20.24 -7.97
CA GLU A 85 2.25 -21.45 -8.14
C GLU A 85 2.13 -21.87 -9.61
N LEU A 86 1.93 -20.91 -10.51
CA LEU A 86 1.89 -21.14 -11.96
C LEU A 86 3.22 -21.74 -12.45
N ALA A 87 4.35 -21.18 -12.03
CA ALA A 87 5.68 -21.68 -12.38
C ALA A 87 5.90 -23.12 -11.88
N GLN A 88 5.56 -23.40 -10.62
CA GLN A 88 5.68 -24.74 -10.03
C GLN A 88 4.78 -25.76 -10.72
N THR A 89 3.57 -25.36 -11.11
CA THR A 89 2.63 -26.25 -11.82
C THR A 89 3.12 -26.55 -13.23
N ALA A 90 3.66 -25.55 -13.94
CA ALA A 90 4.28 -25.76 -15.25
C ALA A 90 5.51 -26.69 -15.16
N GLU A 91 6.35 -26.51 -14.13
CA GLU A 91 7.52 -27.37 -13.90
C GLU A 91 7.10 -28.81 -13.57
N ARG A 92 6.08 -29.01 -12.71
CA ARG A 92 5.51 -30.34 -12.43
C ARG A 92 4.98 -30.99 -13.70
N ARG A 93 4.20 -30.29 -14.52
CA ARG A 93 3.70 -30.84 -15.80
C ARG A 93 4.85 -31.28 -16.72
N LYS A 94 5.89 -30.45 -16.86
CA LYS A 94 7.10 -30.80 -17.63
C LYS A 94 7.81 -32.04 -17.07
N ARG A 95 7.93 -32.15 -15.75
CA ARG A 95 8.63 -33.25 -15.08
C ARG A 95 7.86 -34.58 -15.12
N PHE A 96 6.53 -34.53 -15.07
CA PHE A 96 5.67 -35.72 -15.00
C PHE A 96 4.99 -36.09 -16.32
N GLY A 97 5.28 -35.37 -17.42
CA GLY A 97 4.97 -35.81 -18.78
C GLY A 97 3.47 -35.92 -19.12
N VAL A 98 2.61 -35.12 -18.47
CA VAL A 98 1.20 -35.02 -18.86
C VAL A 98 1.06 -33.82 -19.80
N LEU A 99 0.89 -34.11 -21.10
CA LEU A 99 0.52 -33.16 -22.15
C LEU A 99 -0.92 -32.68 -21.94
#